data_AF-B4R4T1-F1
#
_entry.id   AF-B4R4T1-F1
#
_cell.length_a   1.000
_cell.length_b   1.000
_cell.length_c   1.000
_cell.angle_alpha   90.00
_cell.angle_beta   90.00
_cell.angle_gamma   90.00
#
_symmetry.space_group_name_H-M   'P 1'
#
loop_
_entity.id
_entity.type
_entity.pdbx_description
1 polymer ?
#
loop_
_entity_poly.entity_id
_entity_poly.type
_entity_poly.pdbx_seq_one_letter_code
_entity_poly.pdbx_strand_id
1 'polypeptide(L)'
;MVEALMVLSLVIEHDMVPSLDGIIYVEHLVHKANQLFLEDQRKVKGAAMQCCAKIKESKEQQQASSAGLLCRGAGKICQHFYVSAPGGRFGTMTYLFRAVPLVLNYVPKPGEMECPIS
;
A
#
# COMPACT_ATOMS: atom_id res chain seq x y z
N MET A 1 -0.44 -9.67 -5.41
CA MET A 1 -0.76 -9.86 -3.98
C MET A 1 -2.21 -10.26 -3.88
N VAL A 2 -2.48 -11.42 -3.29
CA VAL A 2 -3.84 -11.95 -3.08
C VAL A 2 -4.63 -11.09 -2.09
N GLU A 3 -3.93 -10.46 -1.16
CA GLU A 3 -4.42 -9.54 -0.14
C GLU A 3 -5.21 -8.36 -0.72
N ALA A 4 -4.84 -7.88 -1.92
CA ALA A 4 -5.54 -6.78 -2.57
C ALA A 4 -6.97 -7.18 -2.99
N LEU A 5 -7.17 -8.43 -3.44
CA LEU A 5 -8.49 -8.94 -3.76
C LEU A 5 -9.32 -9.16 -2.49
N MET A 6 -8.69 -9.65 -1.42
CA MET A 6 -9.36 -9.80 -0.12
C MET A 6 -9.90 -8.45 0.39
N VAL A 7 -9.10 -7.39 0.31
CA VAL A 7 -9.56 -6.04 0.71
C VAL A 7 -10.71 -5.55 -0.16
N LEU A 8 -10.67 -5.76 -1.47
CA LEU A 8 -11.76 -5.37 -2.38
C LEU A 8 -13.06 -6.13 -2.06
N SER A 9 -12.99 -7.41 -1.70
CA SER A 9 -14.15 -8.18 -1.25
C SER A 9 -14.74 -7.61 0.04
N LEU A 10 -13.89 -7.25 1.01
CA LEU A 10 -14.32 -6.69 2.30
C LEU A 10 -15.04 -5.33 2.15
N VAL A 11 -14.67 -4.54 1.14
CA VAL A 11 -15.33 -3.26 0.84
C VAL A 11 -16.81 -3.46 0.49
N ILE A 12 -17.15 -4.56 -0.19
CA ILE A 12 -18.54 -4.93 -0.50
C ILE A 12 -19.21 -5.62 0.69
N GLU A 13 -18.51 -6.56 1.35
CA GLU A 13 -19.06 -7.33 2.47
C GLU A 13 -19.48 -6.45 3.66
N HIS A 14 -18.82 -5.30 3.84
CA HIS A 14 -19.14 -4.31 4.87
C HIS A 14 -19.96 -3.12 4.36
N ASP A 15 -20.65 -3.26 3.21
CA ASP A 15 -21.55 -2.25 2.66
C ASP A 15 -20.92 -0.85 2.47
N MET A 16 -19.60 -0.78 2.26
CA MET A 16 -18.93 0.52 2.03
C MET A 16 -19.30 1.09 0.67
N VAL A 17 -19.53 0.22 -0.30
CA VAL A 17 -20.14 0.53 -1.61
C VAL A 17 -21.03 -0.65 -2.02
N PRO A 18 -22.11 -0.42 -2.79
CA PRO A 18 -23.05 -1.47 -3.18
C PRO A 18 -22.48 -2.46 -4.20
N SER A 19 -21.54 -2.02 -5.05
CA SER A 19 -20.88 -2.84 -6.06
C SER A 19 -19.50 -2.27 -6.43
N LEU A 20 -18.62 -3.15 -6.91
CA LEU A 20 -17.36 -2.75 -7.54
C LEU A 20 -17.60 -2.59 -9.05
N ASP A 21 -17.90 -1.38 -9.47
CA ASP A 21 -18.18 -1.11 -10.88
C ASP A 21 -16.90 -0.77 -11.68
N GLY A 22 -16.86 -1.24 -12.92
CA GLY A 22 -15.78 -0.93 -13.86
C GLY A 22 -14.51 -1.77 -13.70
N ILE A 23 -13.43 -1.32 -14.35
CA ILE A 23 -12.13 -2.00 -14.34
C ILE A 23 -11.29 -1.48 -13.19
N ILE A 24 -10.94 -2.37 -12.25
CA ILE A 24 -10.04 -2.05 -11.14
C ILE A 24 -8.63 -2.54 -11.48
N TYR A 25 -7.70 -1.60 -11.64
CA TYR A 25 -6.28 -1.91 -11.80
C TYR A 25 -5.66 -2.25 -10.45
N VAL A 26 -5.70 -3.53 -10.08
CA VAL A 26 -5.15 -4.04 -8.80
C VAL A 26 -3.67 -3.67 -8.62
N GLU A 27 -2.90 -3.63 -9.70
CA GLU A 27 -1.51 -3.19 -9.68
C GLU A 27 -1.38 -1.76 -9.11
N HIS A 28 -2.20 -0.82 -9.59
CA HIS A 28 -2.18 0.56 -9.12
C HIS A 28 -2.55 0.66 -7.63
N LEU A 29 -3.52 -0.14 -7.17
CA LEU A 29 -3.88 -0.24 -5.75
C LEU A 29 -2.69 -0.69 -4.90
N VAL A 30 -1.99 -1.74 -5.34
CA VAL A 30 -0.81 -2.28 -4.64
C VAL A 30 0.35 -1.28 -4.64
N HIS A 31 0.59 -0.57 -5.75
CA HIS A 31 1.60 0.50 -5.79
C HIS A 31 1.25 1.64 -4.85
N LYS A 32 -0.02 2.06 -4.81
CA LYS A 32 -0.45 3.13 -3.92
C LYS A 32 -0.30 2.74 -2.44
N ALA A 33 -0.65 1.51 -2.09
CA ALA A 33 -0.44 0.97 -0.74
C ALA A 33 1.05 0.93 -0.36
N ASN A 34 1.92 0.46 -1.27
CA ASN A 34 3.37 0.46 -1.07
C ASN A 34 3.94 1.88 -0.90
N GLN A 35 3.41 2.88 -1.61
CA GLN A 35 3.79 4.27 -1.41
C GLN A 35 3.48 4.74 0.02
N LEU A 36 2.24 4.53 0.49
CA LEU A 36 1.83 4.89 1.86
C LEU A 36 2.68 4.18 2.91
N PHE A 37 3.01 2.90 2.69
CA PHE A 37 3.91 2.14 3.54
C PHE A 37 5.28 2.81 3.64
N LEU A 38 5.92 3.11 2.51
CA LEU A 38 7.25 3.73 2.50
C LEU A 38 7.27 5.11 3.16
N GLU A 39 6.21 5.91 2.95
CA GLU A 39 6.05 7.21 3.62
C GLU A 39 6.05 7.07 5.15
N ASP A 40 5.28 6.12 5.68
CA ASP A 40 5.21 5.88 7.12
C ASP A 40 6.49 5.25 7.68
N GLN A 41 7.12 4.33 6.94
CA GLN A 41 8.43 3.78 7.30
C GLN A 41 9.48 4.89 7.41
N ARG A 42 9.40 5.93 6.57
CA ARG A 42 10.30 7.08 6.65
C ARG A 42 10.07 7.94 7.89
N LYS A 43 8.81 8.14 8.30
CA LYS A 43 8.45 8.90 9.50
C LYS A 43 8.93 8.23 10.78
N VAL A 44 8.79 6.91 10.87
CA VAL A 44 9.12 6.15 12.08
C VAL A 44 10.52 5.52 12.06
N LYS A 45 11.31 5.81 11.02
CA LYS A 45 12.61 5.17 10.77
C LYS A 45 12.54 3.63 10.79
N GLY A 46 11.50 3.07 10.16
CA GLY A 46 11.21 1.63 10.15
C GLY A 46 12.16 0.80 9.27
N ALA A 47 12.00 -0.53 9.28
CA ALA A 47 12.92 -1.47 8.63
C ALA A 47 13.12 -1.20 7.14
N ALA A 48 12.09 -0.70 6.43
CA ALA A 48 12.23 -0.38 5.01
C ALA A 48 13.23 0.75 4.74
N MET A 49 13.60 1.58 5.72
CA MET A 49 14.63 2.63 5.59
C MET A 49 16.03 2.07 5.30
N GLN A 50 16.27 0.81 5.67
CA GLN A 50 17.54 0.14 5.41
C GLN A 50 17.78 -0.04 3.91
N CYS A 51 16.72 -0.03 3.10
CA CYS A 51 16.87 -0.09 1.65
C CYS A 51 15.81 0.72 0.88
N CYS A 52 14.55 0.30 0.92
CA CYS A 52 13.51 0.81 0.02
C CYS A 52 13.00 2.23 0.33
N ALA A 53 13.05 2.69 1.58
CA ALA A 53 12.58 4.02 2.01
C ALA A 53 13.73 5.03 2.24
N LYS A 54 14.96 4.67 1.88
CA LYS A 54 16.15 5.50 2.11
C LYS A 54 16.06 6.81 1.31
N ILE A 55 16.34 7.93 1.97
CA ILE A 55 16.39 9.25 1.34
C ILE A 55 17.66 9.28 0.48
N LYS A 56 17.53 9.50 -0.83
CA LYS A 56 18.68 9.64 -1.72
C LYS A 56 19.23 11.07 -1.57
N GLU A 57 20.39 11.22 -0.94
CA GLU A 57 21.03 12.52 -0.72
C GLU A 57 21.84 13.03 -1.93
N SER A 58 22.01 12.24 -3.00
CA SER A 58 22.76 12.69 -4.19
C SER A 58 22.23 12.08 -5.49
N LYS A 59 22.07 12.92 -6.52
CA LYS A 59 21.53 12.58 -7.85
C LYS A 59 22.41 11.61 -8.65
N GLU A 60 23.68 11.42 -8.28
CA GLU A 60 24.64 10.59 -9.03
C GLU A 60 24.45 9.07 -8.85
N GLN A 61 23.66 8.64 -7.86
CA GLN A 61 23.36 7.20 -7.66
C GLN A 61 22.17 6.71 -8.51
N GLN A 62 21.59 7.54 -9.37
CA GLN A 62 20.47 7.16 -10.24
C GLN A 62 20.85 6.13 -11.31
N GLN A 63 22.13 6.05 -11.71
CA GLN A 63 22.59 5.12 -12.75
C GLN A 63 23.25 3.82 -12.22
N ALA A 64 23.76 3.80 -10.98
CA ALA A 64 24.37 2.60 -10.39
C ALA A 64 23.46 1.88 -9.36
N SER A 65 22.38 2.52 -8.89
CA SER A 65 21.34 1.81 -8.13
C SER A 65 20.22 1.40 -9.07
N SER A 66 20.43 0.27 -9.74
CA SER A 66 19.40 -0.76 -9.77
C SER A 66 18.78 -0.86 -8.36
N ALA A 67 17.73 -0.09 -8.09
CA ALA A 67 17.00 -0.11 -6.83
C ALA A 67 16.40 -1.52 -6.53
N GLY A 68 16.54 -2.47 -7.46
CA GLY A 68 16.28 -3.89 -7.26
C GLY A 68 17.45 -4.74 -6.72
N LEU A 69 18.68 -4.22 -6.59
CA LEU A 69 19.83 -5.02 -6.10
C LEU A 69 20.02 -4.99 -4.57
N LEU A 70 19.55 -3.94 -3.86
CA LEU A 70 19.63 -3.87 -2.39
C LEU A 70 18.33 -4.31 -1.68
N CYS A 71 17.17 -4.13 -2.31
CA CYS A 71 15.85 -4.56 -1.80
C CYS A 71 15.31 -5.56 -2.80
N ARG A 72 15.08 -6.83 -2.43
CA ARG A 72 14.49 -7.80 -3.36
C ARG A 72 13.00 -7.52 -3.49
N GLY A 73 12.62 -6.71 -4.48
CA GLY A 73 11.23 -6.41 -4.81
C GLY A 73 10.81 -7.06 -6.14
N ALA A 74 9.51 -7.24 -6.33
CA ALA A 74 8.92 -7.57 -7.62
C ALA A 74 7.97 -6.43 -8.05
N GLY A 75 7.83 -6.18 -9.35
CA GLY A 75 6.87 -5.19 -9.86
C GLY A 75 7.02 -3.78 -9.27
N LYS A 76 8.23 -3.33 -8.90
CA LYS A 76 8.49 -2.04 -8.22
C LYS A 76 7.84 -1.90 -6.82
N ILE A 77 7.55 -3.01 -6.16
CA ILE A 77 7.07 -3.06 -4.77
C ILE A 77 8.22 -3.43 -3.82
N CYS A 78 8.24 -2.82 -2.64
CA CYS A 78 9.24 -3.06 -1.61
C CYS A 78 9.17 -4.50 -1.07
N GLN A 79 10.31 -5.17 -0.87
CA GLN A 79 10.37 -6.48 -0.22
C GLN A 79 9.64 -6.50 1.14
N HIS A 80 9.90 -5.48 1.96
CA HIS A 80 9.34 -5.37 3.30
C HIS A 80 7.81 -5.24 3.31
N PHE A 81 7.22 -4.83 2.19
CA PHE A 81 5.76 -4.76 2.04
C PHE A 81 5.14 -6.14 1.78
N TYR A 82 5.88 -7.08 1.17
CA TYR A 82 5.43 -8.46 0.98
C TYR A 82 5.54 -9.31 2.26
N VAL A 83 6.52 -9.00 3.13
CA VAL A 83 6.77 -9.77 4.35
C VAL A 83 6.22 -9.12 5.61
N SER A 84 5.65 -7.90 5.52
CA SER A 84 4.95 -7.31 6.66
C SER A 84 3.77 -8.19 7.03
N ALA A 85 3.59 -8.43 8.34
CA ALA A 85 2.44 -9.17 8.84
C ALA A 85 1.16 -8.61 8.20
N PRO A 86 0.21 -9.46 7.75
CA PRO A 86 -0.97 -8.99 7.06
C PRO A 86 -1.78 -8.01 7.93
N GLY A 87 -1.81 -8.23 9.25
CA GLY A 87 -2.41 -7.35 10.25
C GLY A 87 -1.41 -6.57 11.11
N GLY A 88 -1.88 -5.48 11.72
CA GLY A 88 -1.11 -4.58 12.59
C GLY A 88 -0.90 -3.19 11.98
N ARG A 89 -0.44 -2.21 12.77
CA ARG A 89 -0.35 -0.79 12.37
C ARG A 89 0.40 -0.55 11.05
N PHE A 90 1.42 -1.37 10.77
CA PHE A 90 2.24 -1.29 9.55
C PHE A 90 2.02 -2.50 8.62
N GLY A 91 0.93 -3.22 8.78
CA GLY A 91 0.64 -4.44 8.04
C GLY A 91 0.15 -4.17 6.62
N THR A 92 0.35 -5.15 5.75
CA THR A 92 0.06 -5.04 4.32
C THR A 92 -1.42 -4.76 4.04
N MET A 93 -2.33 -5.46 4.74
CA MET A 93 -3.78 -5.24 4.58
C MET A 93 -4.20 -3.83 5.02
N THR A 94 -3.58 -3.27 6.05
CA THR A 94 -3.86 -1.91 6.53
C THR A 94 -3.54 -0.87 5.45
N TYR A 95 -2.41 -1.02 4.75
CA TYR A 95 -2.06 -0.10 3.67
C TYR A 95 -2.88 -0.29 2.41
N LEU A 96 -3.25 -1.53 2.08
CA LEU A 96 -4.18 -1.81 0.99
C LEU A 96 -5.54 -1.16 1.25
N PHE A 97 -6.09 -1.33 2.46
CA PHE A 97 -7.34 -0.71 2.88
C PHE A 97 -7.27 0.82 2.83
N ARG A 98 -6.17 1.41 3.33
CA ARG A 98 -5.93 2.87 3.23
C ARG A 98 -5.80 3.37 1.78
N ALA A 99 -5.36 2.53 0.85
CA ALA A 99 -5.21 2.90 -0.55
C ALA A 99 -6.53 2.85 -1.33
N VAL A 100 -7.51 2.05 -0.91
CA VAL A 100 -8.82 1.91 -1.57
C VAL A 100 -9.48 3.26 -1.86
N PRO A 101 -9.75 4.14 -0.87
CA PRO A 101 -10.43 5.42 -1.14
C PRO A 101 -9.56 6.44 -1.91
N LEU A 102 -8.27 6.15 -2.11
CA LEU A 102 -7.37 6.98 -2.92
C LEU A 102 -7.31 6.53 -4.38
N VAL A 103 -7.74 5.31 -4.67
CA VAL A 103 -7.66 4.68 -6.01
C VAL A 103 -9.06 4.50 -6.60
N LEU A 104 -10.05 4.15 -5.77
CA LEU A 104 -11.44 4.02 -6.18
C LEU A 104 -12.17 5.35 -5.95
N ASN A 105 -12.69 5.94 -7.01
CA ASN A 105 -13.33 7.28 -6.96
C ASN A 105 -14.75 7.26 -6.37
N TYR A 106 -15.33 6.08 -6.18
CA TYR A 106 -16.72 5.87 -5.72
C TYR A 106 -16.79 5.34 -4.28
N VAL A 107 -15.66 5.18 -3.60
CA VAL A 107 -15.61 4.86 -2.17
C VAL A 107 -15.63 6.16 -1.37
N PRO A 108 -16.42 6.27 -0.28
CA PRO A 108 -16.42 7.44 0.60
C PRO A 108 -15.01 7.78 1.08
N LYS A 109 -14.67 9.07 1.15
CA LYS A 109 -13.31 9.48 1.54
C LYS A 109 -13.09 9.26 3.04
N PRO A 110 -11.83 9.08 3.48
CA PRO A 110 -11.51 8.96 4.91
C PRO A 110 -11.99 10.21 5.66
N GLY A 111 -13.02 10.03 6.49
CA GLY A 111 -13.76 11.09 7.19
C GLY A 111 -15.29 11.00 7.06
N GLU A 112 -15.79 10.28 6.05
CA GLU A 112 -17.23 10.04 5.82
C GLU A 112 -17.66 8.61 6.18
N MET A 113 -16.70 7.73 6.49
CA MET A 113 -16.95 6.37 6.95
C MET A 113 -17.11 6.38 8.47
N GLU A 114 -18.35 6.52 8.95
CA GLU A 114 -18.68 6.16 10.33
C GLU A 114 -18.61 4.63 10.42
N CYS A 115 -17.63 4.09 11.17
CA CYS A 115 -17.65 2.67 11.52
C CYS A 115 -18.92 2.40 12.36
N PRO A 116 -19.84 1.55 11.91
CA PRO A 116 -20.84 0.99 12.81
C PRO A 116 -20.11 -0.05 13.68
N ILE A 117 -19.44 0.43 14.73
CA ILE A 117 -19.04 -0.46 15.82
C ILE A 117 -20.32 -0.71 16.60
N SER A 118 -20.93 -1.87 16.38
CA SER A 118 -22.04 -2.38 17.18
C SER A 118 -21.57 -3.47 18.12
#